data_AF-A0A7J8LYI6-F1
#
_entry.id   AF-A0A7J8LYI6-F1
#
_cell.length_a   1.000
_cell.length_b   1.000
_cell.length_c   1.000
_cell.angle_alpha   90.00
_cell.angle_beta   90.00
_cell.angle_gamma   90.00
#
_symmetry.space_group_name_H-M   'P 1'
#
loop_
_entity.id
_entity.type
_entity.pdbx_description
1 polymer ?
#
loop_
_entity_poly.entity_id
_entity_poly.type
_entity_poly.pdbx_seq_one_letter_code
_entity_poly.pdbx_strand_id
1 'polypeptide(L)'
;GIVKEADVDSFNLPIYPPCKEEVVDIVEKEGSFETKQLQVFVMDIDPLSRDEKVRNKEFYMKMGNNIANTFRAGLEPILCGHFGDAILDELFRKFASRVADDPNSSMHQIVHLVGSSQEPCSAPRRDVKGSLSRC
;
A
#
# COMPACT_ATOMS: atom_id res chain seq x y z
N GLY A 1 9.37 -9.25 26.76
CA GLY A 1 9.65 -9.54 25.33
C GLY A 1 11.05 -9.09 24.99
N ILE A 2 11.46 -9.19 23.72
CA ILE A 2 12.75 -8.66 23.23
C ILE A 2 12.68 -7.13 23.08
N VAL A 3 11.48 -6.59 22.86
CA VAL A 3 11.17 -5.15 22.81
C VAL A 3 10.39 -4.74 24.06
N LYS A 4 10.54 -3.48 24.50
CA LYS A 4 9.74 -2.93 25.61
C LYS A 4 8.34 -2.58 25.10
N GLU A 5 7.33 -2.82 25.94
CA GLU A 5 5.94 -2.51 25.61
C GLU A 5 5.74 -1.03 25.25
N ALA A 6 6.35 -0.11 26.00
CA ALA A 6 6.30 1.32 25.71
C ALA A 6 6.87 1.70 24.33
N ASP A 7 7.85 0.95 23.81
CA ASP A 7 8.41 1.19 22.47
C ASP A 7 7.39 0.76 21.39
N VAL A 8 6.59 -0.28 21.67
CA VAL A 8 5.50 -0.72 20.80
C VAL A 8 4.35 0.28 20.82
N ASP A 9 3.94 0.73 22.01
CA ASP A 9 2.82 1.67 22.19
C ASP A 9 3.09 3.05 21.58
N SER A 10 4.37 3.46 21.51
CA SER A 10 4.79 4.72 20.91
C SER A 10 5.01 4.65 19.40
N PHE A 11 5.10 3.44 18.83
CA PHE A 11 5.36 3.25 17.41
C PHE A 11 4.08 3.40 16.58
N ASN A 12 4.08 4.34 15.64
CA ASN A 12 3.01 4.51 14.67
C ASN A 12 3.56 4.35 13.25
N LEU A 13 2.92 3.51 12.43
CA LEU A 13 3.29 3.36 11.04
C LEU A 13 2.84 4.60 10.24
N PRO A 14 3.72 5.20 9.41
CA PRO A 14 3.37 6.34 8.56
C PRO A 14 2.62 5.88 7.30
N ILE A 15 1.63 5.01 7.46
CA ILE A 15 0.82 4.42 6.39
C ILE A 15 -0.65 4.62 6.75
N TYR A 16 -1.38 5.28 5.86
CA TYR A 16 -2.81 5.47 5.96
C TYR A 16 -3.48 4.75 4.78
N PRO A 17 -4.28 3.69 5.02
CA PRO A 17 -5.07 3.05 3.97
C PRO A 17 -6.41 3.78 3.81
N PRO A 18 -6.57 4.66 2.79
CA PRO A 18 -7.81 5.39 2.63
C PRO A 18 -8.92 4.48 2.08
N CYS A 19 -10.19 4.81 2.38
CA CYS A 19 -11.31 4.19 1.68
C CYS A 19 -11.57 4.89 0.34
N LYS A 20 -12.38 4.24 -0.51
CA LYS A 20 -12.73 4.76 -1.83
C LYS A 20 -13.39 6.14 -1.72
N GLU A 21 -14.29 6.30 -0.76
CA GLU A 21 -15.10 7.51 -0.56
C GLU A 21 -14.20 8.69 -0.15
N GLU A 22 -13.28 8.48 0.79
CA GLU A 22 -12.35 9.50 1.25
C GLU A 22 -11.45 10.01 0.11
N VAL A 23 -11.00 9.10 -0.74
CA VAL A 23 -10.19 9.48 -1.91
C VAL A 23 -11.00 10.36 -2.88
N VAL A 24 -12.26 10.03 -3.13
CA VAL A 24 -13.15 10.84 -3.99
C VAL A 24 -13.35 12.23 -3.37
N ASP A 25 -13.67 12.28 -2.08
CA ASP A 25 -13.91 13.53 -1.36
C ASP A 25 -12.69 14.46 -1.41
N ILE A 26 -11.48 13.91 -1.26
CA ILE A 26 -10.23 14.69 -1.33
C ILE A 26 -10.01 15.25 -2.74
N VAL A 27 -10.21 14.43 -3.78
CA VAL A 27 -10.02 14.85 -5.19
C VAL A 27 -11.03 15.92 -5.58
N GLU A 28 -12.31 15.74 -5.23
CA GLU A 28 -13.37 16.71 -5.51
C GLU A 28 -13.14 18.04 -4.77
N LYS A 29 -12.66 17.97 -3.52
CA LYS A 29 -12.32 19.15 -2.73
C LYS A 29 -11.12 19.91 -3.28
N GLU A 30 -10.14 19.22 -3.84
CA GLU A 30 -8.95 19.84 -4.45
C GLU A 30 -9.27 20.52 -5.79
N GLY A 31 -10.09 19.88 -6.62
CA GLY A 31 -10.74 20.52 -7.78
C GLY A 31 -9.90 20.67 -9.05
N SER A 32 -8.63 20.25 -9.08
CA SER A 32 -7.80 20.25 -10.29
C SER A 32 -8.06 19.05 -11.20
N PHE A 33 -8.72 18.02 -10.71
CA PHE A 33 -8.96 16.77 -11.42
C PHE A 33 -10.44 16.41 -11.46
N GLU A 34 -10.90 15.89 -12.60
CA GLU A 34 -12.22 15.28 -12.74
C GLU A 34 -12.11 13.77 -12.52
N THR A 35 -12.80 13.24 -11.51
CA THR A 35 -12.83 11.81 -11.21
C THR A 35 -13.72 11.08 -12.22
N LYS A 36 -13.14 10.61 -13.34
CA LYS A 36 -13.90 9.85 -14.35
C LYS A 36 -14.24 8.41 -13.92
N GLN A 37 -13.27 7.72 -13.31
CA GLN A 37 -13.43 6.33 -12.88
C GLN A 37 -12.52 6.02 -11.70
N LEU A 38 -13.10 5.39 -10.66
CA LEU A 38 -12.35 4.84 -9.52
C LEU A 38 -12.69 3.36 -9.36
N GLN A 39 -11.68 2.51 -9.49
CA GLN A 39 -11.80 1.06 -9.36
C GLN A 39 -10.99 0.57 -8.15
N VAL A 40 -11.58 -0.32 -7.36
CA VAL A 40 -10.90 -1.00 -6.26
C VAL A 40 -10.62 -2.42 -6.70
N PHE A 41 -9.35 -2.83 -6.61
CA PHE A 41 -8.95 -4.19 -6.95
C PHE A 41 -8.53 -4.92 -5.67
N VAL A 42 -9.06 -6.12 -5.49
CA VAL A 42 -8.53 -7.06 -4.51
C VAL A 42 -7.40 -7.82 -5.21
N MET A 43 -6.19 -7.68 -4.71
CA MET A 43 -5.02 -8.38 -5.26
C MET A 43 -4.43 -9.31 -4.22
N ASP A 44 -4.07 -10.52 -4.66
CA ASP A 44 -3.19 -11.39 -3.89
C ASP A 44 -1.80 -10.77 -3.84
N ILE A 45 -1.24 -10.64 -2.64
CA ILE A 45 0.09 -10.04 -2.42
C ILE A 45 1.20 -10.97 -2.92
N ASP A 46 0.94 -12.28 -2.95
CA ASP A 46 1.85 -13.23 -3.57
C ASP A 46 1.34 -13.65 -4.96
N PRO A 47 1.98 -13.18 -6.06
CA PRO A 47 1.62 -13.61 -7.41
C PRO A 47 1.88 -15.12 -7.64
N LEU A 48 2.66 -15.80 -6.79
CA LEU A 48 2.84 -17.25 -6.85
C LEU A 48 1.58 -18.04 -6.47
N SER A 49 0.55 -17.39 -5.89
CA SER A 49 -0.69 -18.04 -5.47
C SER A 49 -1.52 -18.63 -6.64
N ARG A 50 -1.26 -18.16 -7.86
CA ARG A 50 -2.16 -18.37 -9.00
C ARG A 50 -2.01 -19.73 -9.70
N ASP A 51 -0.84 -20.39 -9.58
CA ASP A 51 -0.49 -21.54 -10.43
C ASP A 51 -0.13 -22.85 -9.69
N GLU A 52 -0.04 -22.87 -8.35
CA GLU A 52 0.27 -24.10 -7.62
C GLU A 52 -0.98 -24.93 -7.29
N LYS A 53 -1.12 -26.09 -7.97
CA LYS A 53 -2.22 -27.06 -7.78
C LYS A 53 -2.28 -27.69 -6.38
N VAL A 54 -1.27 -27.49 -5.53
CA VAL A 54 -1.14 -28.12 -4.21
C VAL A 54 -0.86 -27.06 -3.14
N ARG A 55 -1.89 -26.74 -2.36
CA ARG A 55 -1.77 -25.84 -1.20
C ARG A 55 -1.40 -26.64 0.06
N ASN A 56 -0.12 -26.96 0.19
CA ASN A 56 0.43 -27.64 1.37
C ASN A 56 1.16 -26.67 2.32
N LYS A 57 1.69 -27.18 3.43
CA LYS A 57 2.42 -26.35 4.40
C LYS A 57 3.64 -25.63 3.81
N GLU A 58 4.36 -26.28 2.91
CA GLU A 58 5.55 -25.71 2.25
C GLU A 58 5.17 -24.52 1.36
N PHE A 59 4.09 -24.66 0.58
CA PHE A 59 3.51 -23.59 -0.20
C PHE A 59 3.17 -22.37 0.66
N TYR A 60 2.43 -22.56 1.76
CA TYR A 60 2.06 -21.45 2.64
C TYR A 60 3.25 -20.80 3.34
N MET A 61 4.28 -21.58 3.71
CA MET A 61 5.52 -21.02 4.26
C MET A 61 6.29 -20.20 3.22
N LYS A 62 6.37 -20.67 1.97
CA LYS A 62 6.98 -19.92 0.86
C LYS A 62 6.23 -18.61 0.60
N MET A 63 4.90 -18.67 0.56
CA MET A 63 4.03 -17.51 0.44
C MET A 63 4.23 -16.53 1.60
N GLY A 64 4.28 -17.01 2.84
CA GLY A 64 4.56 -16.20 4.02
C GLY A 64 5.92 -15.51 3.96
N ASN A 65 6.96 -16.21 3.49
CA ASN A 65 8.28 -15.62 3.29
C ASN A 65 8.29 -14.55 2.21
N ASN A 66 7.60 -14.77 1.08
CA ASN A 66 7.48 -13.76 0.02
C ASN A 66 6.79 -12.50 0.51
N ILE A 67 5.66 -12.65 1.19
CA ILE A 67 4.92 -11.53 1.78
C ILE A 67 5.81 -10.81 2.81
N ALA A 68 6.47 -11.55 3.71
CA ALA A 68 7.37 -10.96 4.69
C ALA A 68 8.52 -10.17 4.07
N ASN A 69 9.11 -10.67 2.98
CA ASN A 69 10.17 -9.97 2.27
C ASN A 69 9.67 -8.69 1.58
N THR A 70 8.46 -8.70 1.01
CA THR A 70 7.85 -7.49 0.43
C THR A 70 7.63 -6.40 1.48
N PHE A 71 7.09 -6.77 2.65
CA PHE A 71 6.94 -5.82 3.76
C PHE A 71 8.30 -5.40 4.33
N ARG A 72 9.27 -6.30 4.42
CA ARG A 72 10.63 -6.00 4.87
C ARG A 72 11.29 -4.94 4.01
N ALA A 73 11.24 -5.09 2.69
CA ALA A 73 11.82 -4.11 1.77
C ALA A 73 11.29 -2.67 1.97
N GLY A 74 10.02 -2.52 2.36
CA GLY A 74 9.41 -1.20 2.60
C GLY A 74 9.52 -0.69 4.04
N LEU A 75 9.38 -1.58 5.04
CA LEU A 75 9.26 -1.20 6.46
C LEU A 75 10.55 -1.33 7.25
N GLU A 76 11.55 -2.08 6.77
CA GLU A 76 12.80 -2.31 7.51
C GLU A 76 13.50 -1.01 7.94
N PRO A 77 13.63 0.04 7.11
CA PRO A 77 14.26 1.29 7.55
C PRO A 77 13.49 1.98 8.70
N ILE A 78 12.16 1.91 8.67
CA ILE A 78 11.29 2.54 9.67
C ILE A 78 11.38 1.75 10.99
N LEU A 79 11.29 0.43 10.91
CA LEU A 79 11.38 -0.46 12.07
C LEU A 79 12.77 -0.40 12.72
N CYS A 80 13.83 -0.38 11.92
CA CYS A 80 15.20 -0.24 12.39
C CYS A 80 15.41 1.10 13.11
N GLY A 81 14.87 2.19 12.54
CA GLY A 81 14.99 3.52 13.14
C GLY A 81 14.36 3.65 14.53
N HIS A 82 13.31 2.87 14.82
CA HIS A 82 12.60 2.92 16.10
C HIS A 82 13.01 1.82 17.09
N PHE A 83 13.16 0.58 16.61
CA PHE A 83 13.40 -0.60 17.45
C PHE A 83 14.85 -1.12 17.42
N GLY A 84 15.67 -0.63 16.48
CA GLY A 84 16.98 -1.19 16.18
C GLY A 84 16.94 -2.41 15.25
N ASP A 85 18.11 -2.85 14.81
CA ASP A 85 18.29 -3.92 13.82
C ASP A 85 18.17 -5.34 14.44
N ALA A 86 18.55 -5.48 15.71
CA ALA A 86 18.62 -6.76 16.42
C ALA A 86 17.31 -7.56 16.45
N ILE A 87 16.15 -6.91 16.21
CA ILE A 87 14.83 -7.54 16.26
C ILE A 87 14.27 -7.91 14.88
N LEU A 88 14.86 -7.40 13.79
CA LEU A 88 14.25 -7.44 12.46
C LEU A 88 14.12 -8.87 11.93
N ASP A 89 15.18 -9.68 12.04
CA ASP A 89 15.16 -11.05 11.52
C ASP A 89 14.09 -11.90 12.20
N GLU A 90 14.00 -11.82 13.54
CA GLU A 90 13.00 -12.54 14.31
C GLU A 90 11.59 -12.02 14.07
N LEU A 91 11.43 -10.71 13.87
CA LEU A 91 10.15 -10.08 13.54
C LEU A 91 9.63 -10.60 12.19
N PHE A 92 10.43 -10.53 11.13
CA PHE A 92 10.00 -10.96 9.80
C PHE A 92 9.82 -12.47 9.71
N ARG A 93 10.60 -13.26 10.45
CA ARG A 93 10.38 -14.71 10.59
C ARG A 93 9.03 -15.04 11.23
N LYS A 94 8.67 -14.34 12.32
CA LYS A 94 7.36 -14.51 12.97
C LYS A 94 6.22 -14.04 12.08
N PHE A 95 6.41 -12.93 11.38
CA PHE A 95 5.43 -12.42 10.41
C PHE A 95 5.17 -13.45 9.30
N ALA A 96 6.22 -14.01 8.68
CA ALA A 96 6.09 -15.06 7.68
C ALA A 96 5.32 -16.29 8.20
N SER A 97 5.63 -16.75 9.41
CA SER A 97 4.91 -17.87 10.04
C SER A 97 3.42 -17.55 10.24
N ARG A 98 3.09 -16.35 10.73
CA ARG A 98 1.69 -15.95 10.93
C ARG A 98 0.90 -15.90 9.62
N VAL A 99 1.51 -15.38 8.56
CA VAL A 99 0.93 -15.37 7.22
C VAL A 99 0.70 -16.79 6.69
N ALA A 100 1.64 -17.71 6.95
CA ALA A 100 1.50 -19.09 6.54
C ALA A 100 0.42 -19.86 7.32
N ASP A 101 0.25 -19.54 8.60
CA ASP A 101 -0.75 -20.15 9.48
C ASP A 101 -2.17 -19.62 9.20
N ASP A 102 -2.30 -18.33 8.84
CA ASP A 102 -3.56 -17.71 8.40
C ASP A 102 -3.42 -16.95 7.06
N PRO A 103 -3.47 -17.67 5.93
CA PRO A 103 -3.35 -17.11 4.59
C PRO A 103 -4.36 -16.01 4.26
N ASN A 104 -5.58 -16.11 4.81
CA ASN A 104 -6.67 -15.18 4.48
C ASN A 104 -6.54 -13.84 5.20
N SER A 105 -5.82 -13.80 6.33
CA SER A 105 -5.50 -12.56 7.05
C SER A 105 -4.57 -11.63 6.26
N SER A 106 -3.98 -12.09 5.16
CA SER A 106 -2.99 -11.35 4.39
C SER A 106 -3.54 -10.72 3.11
N MET A 107 -4.82 -10.91 2.79
CA MET A 107 -5.46 -10.28 1.62
C MET A 107 -5.57 -8.77 1.85
N HIS A 108 -4.73 -7.98 1.18
CA HIS A 108 -4.82 -6.51 1.22
C HIS A 108 -5.64 -6.02 0.03
N GLN A 109 -6.62 -5.17 0.30
CA GLN A 109 -7.33 -4.43 -0.74
C GLN A 109 -6.45 -3.23 -1.13
N ILE A 110 -6.02 -3.15 -2.38
CA ILE A 110 -5.25 -2.01 -2.87
C ILE A 110 -6.18 -1.19 -3.76
N VAL A 111 -6.49 0.02 -3.31
CA VAL A 111 -7.25 1.00 -4.10
C VAL A 111 -6.31 1.62 -5.13
N HIS A 112 -6.50 1.32 -6.41
CA HIS A 112 -5.78 1.99 -7.49
C HIS A 112 -6.62 3.11 -8.07
N LEU A 113 -6.13 4.35 -7.93
CA LEU A 113 -6.65 5.49 -8.66
C LEU A 113 -6.09 5.50 -10.07
N VAL A 114 -6.92 5.22 -11.07
CA VAL A 114 -6.57 5.44 -12.47
C VAL A 114 -7.11 6.80 -12.88
N GLY A 115 -6.33 7.85 -12.62
CA GLY A 115 -6.61 9.18 -13.13
C GLY A 115 -6.17 9.30 -14.59
N SER A 116 -7.10 9.47 -15.53
CA SER A 116 -6.76 10.10 -16.80
C SER A 116 -6.80 11.61 -16.59
N SER A 117 -5.64 12.23 -16.39
CA SER A 117 -5.57 13.69 -16.36
C SER A 117 -5.82 14.20 -17.78
N GLN A 118 -7.04 14.62 -18.07
CA GLN A 118 -7.27 15.55 -19.15
C GLN A 118 -7.37 16.91 -18.49
N GLU A 119 -6.48 17.85 -18.85
CA GLU A 119 -6.71 19.24 -18.47
C GLU A 119 -8.14 19.60 -18.89
N PRO A 120 -8.95 20.22 -18.01
CA PRO A 120 -10.26 20.69 -18.40
C PRO A 120 -10.07 21.60 -19.61
N CYS A 121 -10.73 21.29 -20.73
CA CYS A 121 -10.63 22.02 -22.00
C CYS A 121 -10.99 23.53 -21.85
N SER A 122 -11.55 23.91 -20.71
CA SER A 122 -11.92 25.27 -20.31
C SER A 122 -10.87 26.02 -19.47
N ALA A 123 -9.72 25.43 -19.13
CA ALA A 123 -8.66 26.16 -18.43
C ALA A 123 -8.06 27.22 -19.37
N PRO A 124 -8.16 28.53 -19.05
CA PRO A 124 -7.50 29.54 -19.86
C PRO A 124 -5.99 29.36 -19.77
N ARG A 125 -5.36 28.99 -20.88
CA ARG A 125 -3.90 28.99 -21.00
C ARG A 125 -3.41 30.41 -20.76
N ARG A 126 -2.60 30.62 -19.73
CA ARG A 126 -1.83 31.87 -19.62
C ARG A 126 -0.69 31.79 -20.62
N ASP A 127 -0.87 32.43 -21.76
CA ASP A 127 0.26 32.75 -22.61
C ASP A 127 1.23 33.65 -21.85
N VAL A 128 2.54 33.46 -22.06
CA VAL A 128 3.64 34.29 -21.53
C VAL A 128 3.50 35.78 -21.91
N LYS A 129 2.50 36.13 -22.73
CA LYS A 129 2.15 37.50 -23.16
C LYS A 129 0.82 38.03 -22.63
N GLY A 130 0.11 37.33 -21.74
CA GLY A 130 -1.07 37.88 -21.06
C GLY A 130 -2.30 38.14 -21.94
N SER A 131 -2.40 37.54 -23.13
CA SER A 131 -3.60 37.62 -23.95
C SER A 131 -4.50 36.40 -23.72
N LEU A 132 -5.75 36.62 -23.32
CA LEU A 132 -6.79 35.58 -23.33
C LEU A 132 -7.26 35.34 -24.76
N SER A 133 -6.99 34.16 -25.32
CA SER A 133 -7.73 33.65 -26.47
C SER A 133 -8.83 32.69 -26.00
N ARG A 134 -10.09 32.95 -26.38
CA ARG A 134 -11.19 31.98 -26.28
C ARG A 134 -11.15 31.06 -27.51
N CYS A 135 -11.62 29.83 -27.37
CA CYS A 135 -11.97 28.97 -28.50
C CYS A 135 -13.01 29.63 -29.41
#